data_AF-J6DVX1-F1
#
_entry.id   AF-J6DVX1-F1
#
_cell.length_a   1.000
_cell.length_b   1.000
_cell.length_c   1.000
_cell.angle_alpha   90.00
_cell.angle_beta   90.00
_cell.angle_gamma   90.00
#
_symmetry.space_group_name_H-M   'P 1'
#
loop_
_entity.id
_entity.type
_entity.pdbx_description
1 polymer ?
#
loop_
_entity_poly.entity_id
_entity_poly.type
_entity_poly.pdbx_seq_one_letter_code
_entity_poly.pdbx_strand_id
1 'polypeptide(L)'
;MGPSELRKTVSDTSPAPGPLECNRAPSRAASGQARRKVYDDTGYDVEFADAAELQALVMIEKLVTDAVLGERAPGSFDPVAVMQDSLSEELRKARFSKSELERHASRIGLHLERLGKHSGRDVLAHMFRARVEAISKAVAETEAKIKAAECAADMLAGYIYDIDPPPLPDAAVANIEWAETSRNRSTG
;
A
#
# COMPACT_ATOMS: atom_id res chain seq x y z
N MET A 1 79.63 41.71 3.54
CA MET A 1 78.82 42.46 2.56
C MET A 1 77.39 42.42 3.08
N GLY A 2 76.83 43.56 3.48
CA GLY A 2 75.50 43.64 4.11
C GLY A 2 74.36 43.71 3.08
N PRO A 3 73.19 44.26 3.42
CA PRO A 3 72.69 44.57 4.78
C PRO A 3 71.18 44.27 4.98
N SER A 4 70.68 44.61 6.18
CA SER A 4 69.34 45.16 6.45
C SER A 4 68.10 44.25 6.31
N GLU A 5 67.01 44.39 7.05
CA GLU A 5 66.62 44.96 8.35
C GLU A 5 65.10 44.67 8.47
N LEU A 6 64.47 45.05 9.60
CA LEU A 6 63.04 45.08 9.91
C LEU A 6 62.43 43.76 10.45
N ARG A 7 62.26 43.62 11.79
CA ARG A 7 61.21 44.21 12.66
C ARG A 7 59.80 43.75 12.25
N LYS A 8 58.85 43.38 13.11
CA LYS A 8 58.68 43.27 14.57
C LYS A 8 57.29 42.61 14.76
N THR A 9 57.12 41.79 15.82
CA THR A 9 55.93 41.66 16.71
C THR A 9 54.54 41.47 16.06
N VAL A 10 53.71 40.50 16.44
CA VAL A 10 53.02 40.38 17.73
C VAL A 10 52.33 39.01 17.75
N SER A 11 52.34 38.39 18.92
CA SER A 11 51.56 37.24 19.37
C SER A 11 50.08 37.29 18.98
N ASP A 12 49.55 36.20 18.43
CA ASP A 12 48.12 35.93 18.53
C ASP A 12 47.85 34.50 18.99
N THR A 13 47.00 34.44 20.01
CA THR A 13 46.71 33.27 20.83
C THR A 13 45.52 32.58 20.19
N SER A 14 45.70 31.39 19.63
CA SER A 14 44.59 30.61 19.06
C SER A 14 43.71 30.06 20.19
N PRO A 15 42.40 30.39 20.27
CA PRO A 15 41.50 29.68 21.17
C PRO A 15 41.00 28.38 20.51
N ALA A 16 40.73 27.40 21.36
CA ALA A 16 40.31 26.04 21.07
C ALA A 16 39.00 25.93 20.24
N PRO A 17 38.77 24.80 19.53
CA PRO A 17 37.53 24.56 18.82
C PRO A 17 36.34 24.46 19.78
N GLY A 18 35.31 25.27 19.52
CA GLY A 18 34.02 25.23 20.21
C GLY A 18 33.26 23.92 19.99
N PRO A 19 32.26 23.62 20.84
CA PRO A 19 31.69 22.29 20.96
C PRO A 19 30.83 21.93 19.75
N LEU A 20 30.96 20.66 19.38
CA LEU A 20 30.12 19.86 18.49
C LEU A 20 28.68 20.38 18.44
N GLU A 21 28.25 20.83 17.25
CA GLU A 21 26.83 20.97 16.95
C GLU A 21 26.17 19.63 17.23
N CYS A 22 25.43 19.62 18.33
CA CYS A 22 24.56 18.54 18.73
C CYS A 22 23.57 18.38 17.58
N ASN A 23 23.73 17.31 16.79
CA ASN A 23 22.69 16.80 15.90
C ASN A 23 21.40 16.70 16.73
N ARG A 24 20.55 17.72 16.63
CA ARG A 24 19.25 17.75 17.26
C ARG A 24 18.44 16.68 16.54
N ALA A 25 18.41 15.48 17.12
CA ALA A 25 17.42 14.48 16.77
C ALA A 25 16.06 15.18 16.68
N PRO A 26 15.26 14.95 15.62
CA PRO A 26 13.97 15.61 15.48
C PRO A 26 13.19 15.42 16.77
N SER A 27 12.84 16.53 17.42
CA SER A 27 12.26 16.52 18.75
C SER A 27 10.99 15.67 18.74
N ARG A 28 10.83 14.77 19.74
CA ARG A 28 9.60 13.99 20.01
C ARG A 28 8.30 14.84 19.98
N ALA A 29 8.41 16.16 20.17
CA ALA A 29 7.30 17.10 20.09
C ALA A 29 6.81 17.34 18.65
N ALA A 30 7.71 17.42 17.66
CA ALA A 30 7.36 17.61 16.25
C ALA A 30 6.70 16.35 15.66
N SER A 31 7.18 15.16 16.05
CA SER A 31 6.52 13.89 15.70
C SER A 31 5.14 13.78 16.34
N GLY A 32 4.96 14.26 17.58
CA GLY A 32 3.65 14.30 18.24
C GLY A 32 2.63 15.22 17.55
N GLN A 33 3.06 16.37 17.03
CA GLN A 33 2.19 17.29 16.30
C GLN A 33 1.74 16.72 14.95
N ALA A 34 2.65 16.11 14.19
CA ALA A 34 2.33 15.46 12.93
C ALA A 34 1.37 14.27 13.14
N ARG A 35 1.64 13.44 14.16
CA ARG A 35 0.77 12.31 14.53
C ARG A 35 -0.62 12.75 14.92
N ARG A 36 -0.74 13.77 15.78
CA ARG A 36 -2.04 14.29 16.18
C ARG A 36 -2.83 14.83 14.99
N LYS A 37 -2.15 15.52 14.05
CA LYS A 37 -2.80 15.96 12.81
C LYS A 37 -3.32 14.78 11.99
N VAL A 38 -2.55 13.70 11.82
CA VAL A 38 -3.02 12.49 11.11
C VAL A 38 -4.23 11.88 11.82
N TYR A 39 -4.20 11.77 13.15
CA TYR A 39 -5.33 11.29 13.92
C TYR A 39 -6.56 12.19 13.78
N ASP A 40 -6.38 13.51 13.88
CA ASP A 40 -7.47 14.48 13.74
C ASP A 40 -8.09 14.43 12.32
N ASP A 41 -7.26 14.22 11.28
CA ASP A 41 -7.70 14.17 9.88
C ASP A 41 -8.36 12.82 9.50
N THR A 42 -7.95 11.71 10.12
CA THR A 42 -8.31 10.35 9.66
C THR A 42 -8.99 9.47 10.71
N GLY A 43 -8.95 9.87 11.99
CA GLY A 43 -9.35 9.03 13.13
C GLY A 43 -8.36 7.90 13.48
N TYR A 44 -7.26 7.74 12.71
CA TYR A 44 -6.28 6.67 12.89
C TYR A 44 -5.04 7.15 13.65
N ASP A 45 -4.74 6.49 14.78
CA ASP A 45 -3.46 6.67 15.46
C ASP A 45 -2.54 5.50 15.11
N VAL A 46 -1.53 5.80 14.32
CA VAL A 46 -0.53 4.84 13.82
C VAL A 46 0.18 4.10 14.96
N GLU A 47 0.30 4.66 16.16
CA GLU A 47 0.92 3.93 17.30
C GLU A 47 0.01 2.90 17.96
N PHE A 48 -1.31 3.03 17.79
CA PHE A 48 -2.28 2.07 18.32
C PHE A 48 -2.87 1.16 17.25
N ALA A 49 -2.60 1.45 15.97
CA ALA A 49 -2.99 0.62 14.85
C ALA A 49 -2.33 -0.76 14.94
N ASP A 50 -3.10 -1.80 14.67
CA ASP A 50 -2.54 -3.15 14.59
C ASP A 50 -1.77 -3.37 13.28
N ALA A 51 -1.04 -4.48 13.19
CA ALA A 51 -0.22 -4.79 12.03
C ALA A 51 -1.04 -4.96 10.73
N ALA A 52 -2.30 -5.40 10.83
CA ALA A 52 -3.17 -5.55 9.67
C ALA A 52 -3.67 -4.19 9.18
N GLU A 53 -4.03 -3.29 10.08
CA GLU A 53 -4.44 -1.91 9.77
C GLU A 53 -3.29 -1.13 9.11
N LEU A 54 -2.07 -1.22 9.64
CA LEU A 54 -0.90 -0.58 9.02
C LEU A 54 -0.64 -1.11 7.61
N GLN A 55 -0.74 -2.43 7.43
CA GLN A 55 -0.54 -3.04 6.13
C GLN A 55 -1.68 -2.70 5.16
N ALA A 56 -2.91 -2.56 5.65
CA ALA A 56 -4.07 -2.11 4.87
C ALA A 56 -3.86 -0.70 4.32
N LEU A 57 -3.36 0.23 5.15
CA LEU A 57 -3.03 1.60 4.72
C LEU A 57 -1.98 1.61 3.60
N VAL A 58 -0.94 0.78 3.69
CA VAL A 58 0.07 0.63 2.62
C VAL A 58 -0.55 0.09 1.32
N MET A 59 -1.51 -0.84 1.42
CA MET A 59 -2.23 -1.36 0.25
C MET A 59 -3.10 -0.27 -0.38
N ILE A 60 -3.81 0.52 0.42
CA ILE A 60 -4.63 1.64 -0.05
C ILE A 60 -3.74 2.72 -0.69
N GLU A 61 -2.60 3.08 -0.10
CA GLU A 61 -1.66 4.05 -0.67
C GLU A 61 -1.20 3.63 -2.07
N LYS A 62 -0.88 2.34 -2.26
CA LYS A 62 -0.52 1.81 -3.56
C LYS A 62 -1.69 1.93 -4.55
N LEU A 63 -2.89 1.55 -4.15
CA LEU A 63 -4.09 1.62 -4.99
C LEU A 63 -4.43 3.05 -5.39
N VAL A 64 -4.31 4.00 -4.46
CA VAL A 64 -4.46 5.44 -4.73
C VAL A 64 -3.42 5.92 -5.72
N THR A 65 -2.17 5.51 -5.55
CA THR A 65 -1.09 5.84 -6.48
C THR A 65 -1.39 5.31 -7.88
N ASP A 66 -1.82 4.05 -7.99
CA ASP A 66 -2.19 3.43 -9.27
C ASP A 66 -3.38 4.16 -9.94
N ALA A 67 -4.36 4.61 -9.17
CA ALA A 67 -5.50 5.37 -9.67
C ALA A 67 -5.10 6.78 -10.16
N VAL A 68 -4.23 7.48 -9.43
CA VAL A 68 -3.75 8.83 -9.76
C VAL A 68 -2.83 8.83 -10.97
N LEU A 69 -2.03 7.77 -11.15
CA LEU A 69 -1.18 7.60 -12.33
C LEU A 69 -1.99 7.24 -13.59
N GLY A 70 -3.27 6.92 -13.46
CA GLY A 70 -4.16 6.70 -14.59
C GLY A 70 -4.41 7.98 -15.40
N GLU A 71 -4.33 7.89 -16.73
CA GLU A 71 -4.58 9.03 -17.63
C GLU A 71 -6.08 9.35 -17.82
N ARG A 72 -6.97 8.66 -17.09
CA ARG A 72 -8.42 8.87 -17.19
C ARG A 72 -8.80 10.21 -16.57
N ALA A 73 -9.72 10.93 -17.23
CA ALA A 73 -10.21 12.19 -16.70
C ALA A 73 -10.94 11.97 -15.35
N PRO A 74 -10.75 12.84 -14.35
CA PRO A 74 -11.57 12.84 -13.15
C PRO A 74 -13.06 12.88 -13.52
N GLY A 75 -13.89 12.11 -12.78
CA GLY A 75 -15.34 12.04 -13.06
C GLY A 75 -15.71 11.07 -14.18
N SER A 76 -14.77 10.57 -14.98
CA SER A 76 -15.06 9.60 -16.05
C SER A 76 -15.18 8.14 -15.58
N PHE A 77 -14.74 7.85 -14.36
CA PHE A 77 -14.82 6.52 -13.74
C PHE A 77 -14.81 6.64 -12.21
N ASP A 78 -15.22 5.57 -11.52
CA ASP A 78 -15.11 5.45 -10.07
C ASP A 78 -13.80 4.73 -9.68
N PRO A 79 -12.79 5.45 -9.15
CA PRO A 79 -11.57 4.83 -8.68
C PRO A 79 -11.78 3.97 -7.43
N VAL A 80 -12.72 4.32 -6.54
CA VAL A 80 -12.99 3.56 -5.30
C VAL A 80 -13.53 2.17 -5.65
N ALA A 81 -14.48 2.08 -6.59
CA ALA A 81 -14.97 0.79 -7.09
C ALA A 81 -13.84 -0.07 -7.68
N VAL A 82 -12.94 0.52 -8.48
CA VAL A 82 -11.79 -0.19 -9.05
C VAL A 82 -10.83 -0.70 -7.96
N MET A 83 -10.63 0.07 -6.89
CA MET A 83 -9.82 -0.35 -5.74
C MET A 83 -10.47 -1.52 -4.99
N GLN A 84 -11.79 -1.48 -4.77
CA GLN A 84 -12.55 -2.56 -4.12
C GLN A 84 -12.52 -3.86 -4.96
N ASP A 85 -12.63 -3.75 -6.28
CA ASP A 85 -12.48 -4.90 -7.20
C ASP A 85 -11.07 -5.49 -7.12
N SER A 86 -10.06 -4.62 -7.09
CA SER A 86 -8.65 -5.05 -6.97
C SER A 86 -8.38 -5.79 -5.66
N LEU A 87 -8.89 -5.29 -4.54
CA LEU A 87 -8.80 -5.96 -3.23
C LEU A 87 -9.56 -7.30 -3.23
N SER A 88 -10.73 -7.36 -3.86
CA SER A 88 -11.53 -8.59 -3.99
C SER A 88 -10.77 -9.68 -4.74
N GLU A 89 -10.08 -9.32 -5.81
CA GLU A 89 -9.23 -10.24 -6.56
C GLU A 89 -8.00 -10.70 -5.77
N GLU A 90 -7.35 -9.80 -5.03
CA GLU A 90 -6.23 -10.18 -4.15
C GLU A 90 -6.68 -11.14 -3.03
N LEU A 91 -7.85 -10.89 -2.42
CA LEU A 91 -8.44 -11.81 -1.44
C LEU A 91 -8.73 -13.18 -2.03
N ARG A 92 -9.30 -13.23 -3.24
CA ARG A 92 -9.56 -14.48 -3.95
C ARG A 92 -8.26 -15.27 -4.17
N LYS A 93 -7.20 -14.63 -4.63
CA LYS A 93 -5.89 -15.25 -4.85
C LYS A 93 -5.25 -15.72 -3.54
N ALA A 94 -5.27 -14.90 -2.50
CA ALA A 94 -4.67 -15.23 -1.20
C ALA A 94 -5.38 -16.42 -0.54
N ARG A 95 -6.72 -16.44 -0.54
CA ARG A 95 -7.51 -17.56 -0.01
C ARG A 95 -7.24 -18.87 -0.77
N PHE A 96 -7.14 -18.80 -2.09
CA PHE A 96 -6.76 -19.95 -2.90
C PHE A 96 -5.35 -20.45 -2.55
N SER A 97 -4.37 -19.54 -2.46
CA SER A 97 -2.99 -19.87 -2.08
C SER A 97 -2.92 -20.53 -0.70
N LYS A 98 -3.67 -20.03 0.29
CA LYS A 98 -3.76 -20.64 1.62
C LYS A 98 -4.28 -22.08 1.54
N SER A 99 -5.40 -22.31 0.86
CA SER A 99 -5.98 -23.64 0.68
C SER A 99 -4.99 -24.61 0.03
N GLU A 100 -4.25 -24.16 -0.99
CA GLU A 100 -3.25 -25.01 -1.65
C GLU A 100 -2.10 -25.38 -0.72
N LEU A 101 -1.59 -24.43 0.08
CA LEU A 101 -0.56 -24.69 1.08
C LEU A 101 -1.04 -25.72 2.12
N GLU A 102 -2.27 -25.58 2.63
CA GLU A 102 -2.86 -26.52 3.59
C GLU A 102 -3.01 -27.93 3.01
N ARG A 103 -3.41 -28.04 1.73
CA ARG A 103 -3.44 -29.32 1.01
C ARG A 103 -2.05 -29.94 0.88
N HIS A 104 -1.01 -29.13 0.66
CA HIS A 104 0.37 -29.61 0.58
C HIS A 104 0.88 -30.14 1.93
N ALA A 105 0.63 -29.40 3.02
CA ALA A 105 0.95 -29.86 4.38
C ALA A 105 0.25 -31.18 4.71
N SER A 106 -1.04 -31.29 4.38
CA SER A 106 -1.83 -32.50 4.60
C SER A 106 -1.24 -33.71 3.85
N ARG A 107 -0.85 -33.52 2.59
CA ARG A 107 -0.22 -34.57 1.78
C ARG A 107 1.11 -35.04 2.39
N ILE A 108 1.92 -34.11 2.89
CA ILE A 108 3.16 -34.46 3.59
C ILE A 108 2.88 -35.23 4.88
N GLY A 109 1.86 -34.85 5.64
CA GLY A 109 1.41 -35.58 6.83
C GLY A 109 1.10 -37.05 6.53
N LEU A 110 0.34 -37.31 5.46
CA LEU A 110 0.04 -38.68 5.02
C LEU A 110 1.30 -39.49 4.62
N HIS A 111 2.31 -38.84 4.05
CA HIS A 111 3.59 -39.50 3.77
C HIS A 111 4.36 -39.81 5.05
N LEU A 112 4.35 -38.91 6.04
CA LEU A 112 4.98 -39.13 7.34
C LEU A 112 4.35 -40.30 8.10
N GLU A 113 3.03 -40.44 8.09
CA GLU A 113 2.31 -41.55 8.74
C GLU A 113 2.71 -42.93 8.20
N ARG A 114 3.06 -42.99 6.91
CA ARG A 114 3.47 -44.23 6.23
C ARG A 114 4.97 -44.48 6.33
N LEU A 115 5.74 -43.51 6.78
CA LEU A 115 7.19 -43.60 6.83
C LEU A 115 7.63 -44.49 7.99
N GLY A 116 7.96 -45.74 7.67
CA GLY A 116 8.64 -46.63 8.60
C GLY A 116 10.14 -46.40 8.60
N LYS A 117 10.77 -46.52 9.77
CA LYS A 117 12.24 -46.52 9.88
C LYS A 117 12.73 -47.64 10.78
N HIS A 118 13.70 -48.40 10.26
CA HIS A 118 14.24 -49.59 10.89
C HIS A 118 15.41 -49.31 11.86
N SER A 119 16.33 -48.37 11.55
CA SER A 119 17.47 -48.00 12.40
C SER A 119 18.19 -46.73 11.90
N GLY A 120 19.11 -46.14 12.70
CA GLY A 120 19.94 -44.99 12.30
C GLY A 120 19.34 -43.61 12.58
N ARG A 121 19.76 -42.55 11.86
CA ARG A 121 19.20 -41.18 11.98
C ARG A 121 18.06 -40.95 11.00
N ASP A 122 16.95 -40.37 11.46
CA ASP A 122 15.73 -40.19 10.65
C ASP A 122 15.73 -38.91 9.82
N VAL A 123 16.53 -38.88 8.76
CA VAL A 123 16.71 -37.69 7.93
C VAL A 123 15.44 -37.35 7.14
N LEU A 124 14.74 -38.35 6.58
CA LEU A 124 13.55 -38.12 5.77
C LEU A 124 12.39 -37.58 6.61
N ALA A 125 12.12 -38.15 7.79
CA ALA A 125 11.07 -37.62 8.65
C ALA A 125 11.42 -36.21 9.13
N HIS A 126 12.70 -35.93 9.40
CA HIS A 126 13.15 -34.58 9.73
C HIS A 126 12.88 -33.58 8.59
N MET A 127 13.24 -33.92 7.36
CA MET A 127 13.00 -33.06 6.19
C MET A 127 11.52 -32.80 5.94
N PHE A 128 10.67 -33.83 6.05
CA PHE A 128 9.22 -33.66 5.91
C PHE A 128 8.63 -32.76 7.00
N ARG A 129 9.04 -32.94 8.26
CA ARG A 129 8.59 -32.06 9.37
C ARG A 129 9.03 -30.62 9.16
N ALA A 130 10.28 -30.40 8.76
CA ALA A 130 10.79 -29.07 8.43
C ALA A 130 10.01 -28.44 7.27
N ARG A 131 9.58 -29.23 6.29
CA ARG A 131 8.75 -28.74 5.19
C ARG A 131 7.34 -28.37 5.66
N VAL A 132 6.72 -29.15 6.54
CA VAL A 132 5.42 -28.81 7.15
C VAL A 132 5.53 -27.49 7.91
N GLU A 133 6.58 -27.32 8.73
CA GLU A 133 6.82 -26.08 9.47
C GLU A 133 6.97 -24.86 8.54
N ALA A 134 7.73 -24.99 7.45
CA ALA A 134 7.86 -23.93 6.45
C ALA A 134 6.51 -23.58 5.78
N ILE A 135 5.68 -24.59 5.50
CA ILE A 135 4.33 -24.37 4.96
C ILE A 135 3.45 -23.66 5.99
N SER A 136 3.49 -24.06 7.26
CA SER A 136 2.73 -23.39 8.32
C SER A 136 3.09 -21.92 8.45
N LYS A 137 4.38 -21.56 8.33
CA LYS A 137 4.81 -20.17 8.29
C LYS A 137 4.23 -19.42 7.08
N ALA A 138 4.29 -20.01 5.89
CA ALA A 138 3.72 -19.41 4.68
C ALA A 138 2.19 -19.24 4.76
N VAL A 139 1.49 -20.17 5.41
CA VAL A 139 0.05 -20.04 5.70
C VAL A 139 -0.20 -18.85 6.60
N ALA A 140 0.53 -18.70 7.71
CA ALA A 140 0.39 -17.56 8.62
C ALA A 140 0.68 -16.21 7.93
N GLU A 141 1.70 -16.15 7.07
CA GLU A 141 1.98 -14.97 6.24
C GLU A 141 0.83 -14.67 5.26
N THR A 142 0.22 -15.70 4.68
CA THR A 142 -0.93 -15.54 3.77
C THR A 142 -2.19 -15.09 4.53
N GLU A 143 -2.41 -15.58 5.75
CA GLU A 143 -3.49 -15.13 6.63
C GLU A 143 -3.35 -13.66 7.02
N ALA A 144 -2.12 -13.21 7.33
CA ALA A 144 -1.86 -11.80 7.59
C ALA A 144 -2.20 -10.92 6.38
N LYS A 145 -1.87 -11.37 5.16
CA LYS A 145 -2.25 -10.67 3.92
C LYS A 145 -3.78 -10.63 3.72
N ILE A 146 -4.48 -11.73 3.99
CA ILE A 146 -5.94 -11.78 3.92
C ILE A 146 -6.56 -10.76 4.87
N LYS A 147 -6.11 -10.73 6.14
CA LYS A 147 -6.61 -9.78 7.14
C LYS A 147 -6.35 -8.33 6.74
N ALA A 148 -5.15 -8.02 6.24
CA ALA A 148 -4.83 -6.68 5.78
C ALA A 148 -5.70 -6.26 4.58
N ALA A 149 -5.94 -7.15 3.63
CA ALA A 149 -6.79 -6.88 2.47
C ALA A 149 -8.28 -6.74 2.84
N GLU A 150 -8.78 -7.53 3.80
CA GLU A 150 -10.12 -7.37 4.38
C GLU A 150 -10.25 -6.02 5.07
N CYS A 151 -9.29 -5.67 5.92
CA CYS A 151 -9.25 -4.37 6.61
C CYS A 151 -9.20 -3.20 5.62
N ALA A 152 -8.40 -3.30 4.54
CA ALA A 152 -8.37 -2.29 3.49
C ALA A 152 -9.71 -2.15 2.76
N ALA A 153 -10.40 -3.27 2.50
CA ALA A 153 -11.72 -3.25 1.87
C ALA A 153 -12.75 -2.58 2.79
N ASP A 154 -12.72 -2.89 4.08
CA ASP A 154 -13.60 -2.27 5.09
C ASP A 154 -13.36 -0.76 5.21
N MET A 155 -12.09 -0.33 5.20
CA MET A 155 -11.73 1.10 5.17
C MET A 155 -12.29 1.80 3.94
N LEU A 156 -12.26 1.16 2.76
CA LEU A 156 -12.78 1.73 1.52
C LEU A 156 -14.31 1.68 1.40
N ALA A 157 -15.00 0.84 2.17
CA ALA A 157 -16.45 0.65 2.08
C ALA A 157 -17.27 1.90 2.42
N GLY A 158 -16.69 2.84 3.18
CA GLY A 158 -17.33 4.11 3.55
C GLY A 158 -17.24 5.22 2.50
N TYR A 159 -16.50 5.00 1.42
CA TYR A 159 -16.27 6.02 0.39
C TYR A 159 -17.22 5.85 -0.79
N ILE A 160 -17.69 6.98 -1.33
CA ILE A 160 -18.49 7.05 -2.56
C ILE A 160 -17.81 8.09 -3.45
N TYR A 161 -17.64 7.76 -4.72
CA TYR A 161 -17.10 8.67 -5.73
C TYR A 161 -18.21 9.09 -6.69
N ASP A 162 -18.32 10.39 -6.95
CA ASP A 162 -19.31 10.93 -7.89
C ASP A 162 -18.77 10.86 -9.32
N ILE A 163 -19.55 10.26 -10.22
CA ILE A 163 -19.20 10.07 -11.63
C ILE A 163 -20.05 11.03 -12.46
N ASP A 164 -19.41 11.72 -13.40
CA ASP A 164 -20.12 12.58 -14.33
C ASP A 164 -21.12 11.75 -15.17
N PRO A 165 -22.35 12.23 -15.36
CA PRO A 165 -23.31 11.54 -16.20
C PRO A 165 -22.76 11.47 -17.64
N PRO A 166 -22.97 10.35 -18.35
CA PRO A 166 -22.54 10.24 -19.73
C PRO A 166 -23.18 11.37 -20.55
N PRO A 167 -22.42 12.03 -21.45
CA PRO A 167 -22.96 13.10 -22.27
C PRO A 167 -24.18 12.60 -23.04
N LEU A 168 -25.28 13.38 -22.99
CA LEU A 168 -26.49 13.05 -23.75
C LEU A 168 -26.14 13.00 -25.25
N PRO A 169 -26.71 12.06 -26.01
CA PRO A 169 -26.42 11.96 -27.44
C PRO A 169 -26.93 13.21 -28.17
N ASP A 170 -26.02 13.92 -28.86
CA ASP A 170 -26.29 15.11 -29.69
C ASP A 170 -27.39 14.88 -30.75
N ALA A 171 -27.71 13.63 -31.07
CA ALA A 171 -28.76 13.25 -32.02
C ALA A 171 -30.19 13.62 -31.55
N ALA A 172 -30.42 13.92 -30.27
CA ALA A 172 -31.75 14.31 -29.80
C ALA A 172 -32.11 15.77 -30.14
N VAL A 173 -31.12 16.67 -30.28
CA VAL A 173 -31.38 18.10 -30.47
C VAL A 173 -31.58 18.45 -31.95
N ALA A 174 -30.84 17.79 -32.86
CA ALA A 174 -30.97 18.01 -34.30
C ALA A 174 -32.26 17.42 -34.91
N ASN A 175 -32.84 16.38 -34.29
CA ASN A 175 -34.05 15.73 -34.80
C ASN A 175 -35.35 16.49 -34.50
N ILE A 176 -35.33 17.45 -33.57
CA ILE A 176 -36.50 18.29 -33.27
C ILE A 176 -36.61 19.44 -34.29
N GLU A 177 -35.49 20.02 -34.71
CA GLU A 177 -35.47 21.18 -35.62
C GLU A 177 -35.85 20.82 -37.08
N TRP A 178 -35.53 19.61 -37.55
CA TRP A 178 -35.88 19.18 -38.90
C TRP A 178 -37.34 18.71 -39.05
N ALA A 179 -37.96 18.27 -37.95
CA ALA A 179 -39.36 17.85 -37.94
C ALA A 179 -40.35 19.03 -37.98
N GLU A 180 -39.95 20.21 -37.50
CA GLU A 180 -40.76 21.44 -37.56
C GLU A 180 -40.67 22.12 -38.93
N THR A 181 -39.49 22.15 -39.56
CA THR A 181 -39.31 22.76 -40.89
C THR A 181 -40.00 21.96 -42.02
N SER A 182 -40.21 20.66 -41.82
CA SER A 182 -40.86 19.78 -42.81
C SER A 182 -42.39 19.86 -42.81
N ARG A 183 -43.01 20.36 -41.72
CA ARG A 183 -44.47 20.46 -41.59
C ARG A 183 -45.06 21.72 -42.24
N ASN A 184 -44.22 22.73 -42.49
CA ASN A 184 -44.65 24.06 -42.92
C ASN A 184 -44.56 24.29 -44.45
N ARG A 185 -44.21 23.26 -45.24
CA ARG A 185 -43.95 23.38 -46.69
C ARG A 185 -44.89 22.55 -47.58
N SER A 186 -46.09 22.19 -47.11
CA SER A 186 -47.06 21.42 -47.90
C SER A 186 -48.47 22.02 -47.85
N THR A 187 -48.60 23.27 -48.30
CA THR A 187 -49.87 23.79 -48.83
C THR A 187 -49.54 24.79 -49.93
N GLY A 188 -49.79 24.40 -51.18
CA GLY A 188 -49.58 25.22 -52.37
C GLY A 188 -49.75 24.40 -53.63
#